data_AF-I4ELU3-F1
#
_entry.id   AF-I4ELU3-F1
#
_cell.length_a   1.000
_cell.length_b   1.000
_cell.length_c   1.000
_cell.angle_alpha   90.00
_cell.angle_beta   90.00
_cell.angle_gamma   90.00
#
_symmetry.space_group_name_H-M   'P 1'
#
loop_
_entity.id
_entity.type
_entity.pdbx_description
1 polymer ?
#
loop_
_entity_poly.entity_id
_entity_poly.type
_entity_poly.pdbx_seq_one_letter_code
_entity_poly.pdbx_strand_id
1 'polypeptide(L)'
;MLRIAEDPGRAIVAVVGGGMRGTPGVAGRVFQTLGREGINILAIAQGSSELNISFVVAEPEIARAVPALHQTFKLGDSPGS
;
A
#
# COMPACT_ATOMS: atom_id res chain seq x y z
N MET A 1 -1.74 31.92 6.83
CA MET A 1 -3.12 31.42 6.70
C MET A 1 -3.05 29.90 6.67
N LEU A 2 -3.66 29.21 7.65
CA LEU A 2 -3.77 27.75 7.70
C LEU A 2 -5.14 27.37 7.15
N ARG A 3 -5.21 26.38 6.24
CA ARG A 3 -6.47 25.88 5.68
C ARG A 3 -6.58 24.39 5.99
N ILE A 4 -7.70 24.01 6.60
CA ILE A 4 -8.04 22.64 6.94
C ILE A 4 -9.22 22.25 6.05
N ALA A 5 -9.15 21.07 5.43
CA ALA A 5 -10.20 20.51 4.60
C ALA A 5 -10.33 19.02 4.91
N GLU A 6 -11.55 18.51 4.82
CA GLU A 6 -11.87 17.10 4.94
C GLU A 6 -12.07 16.51 3.55
N ASP A 7 -11.65 15.26 3.36
CA ASP A 7 -11.79 14.51 2.12
C ASP A 7 -12.40 13.14 2.43
N PRO A 8 -13.75 13.04 2.46
CA PRO A 8 -14.46 11.79 2.70
C PRO A 8 -14.29 10.80 1.52
N GLY A 9 -14.51 9.51 1.78
CA GLY A 9 -14.42 8.49 0.72
C GLY A 9 -12.99 8.08 0.38
N ARG A 10 -12.06 8.26 1.32
CA ARG A 10 -10.65 7.87 1.21
C ARG A 10 -10.34 6.72 2.15
N ALA A 11 -9.47 5.84 1.70
CA ALA A 11 -9.02 4.71 2.49
C ALA A 11 -7.51 4.70 2.64
N ILE A 12 -7.05 4.32 3.83
CA ILE A 12 -5.64 4.10 4.13
C ILE A 12 -5.38 2.59 4.01
N VAL A 13 -4.41 2.23 3.19
CA VAL A 13 -3.91 0.86 3.07
C VAL A 13 -2.48 0.83 3.61
N ALA A 14 -2.20 -0.10 4.51
CA ALA A 14 -0.88 -0.29 5.10
C ALA A 14 -0.31 -1.66 4.71
N VAL A 15 0.87 -1.65 4.10
CA VAL A 15 1.68 -2.84 3.85
C VAL A 15 2.69 -2.94 5.00
N VAL A 16 2.60 -4.01 5.78
CA VAL A 16 3.41 -4.24 6.98
C VAL A 16 4.12 -5.58 6.87
N GLY A 17 5.41 -5.61 7.21
CA GLY A 17 6.17 -6.86 7.20
C GLY A 17 7.54 -6.74 7.86
N GLY A 18 7.91 -7.73 8.66
CA GLY A 18 9.22 -7.79 9.31
C GLY A 18 10.39 -7.77 8.32
N GLY A 19 10.19 -8.30 7.11
CA GLY A 19 11.19 -8.33 6.04
C GLY A 19 11.27 -7.06 5.18
N MET A 20 10.52 -5.99 5.52
CA MET A 20 10.57 -4.73 4.74
C MET A 20 11.82 -3.90 5.06
N ARG A 21 12.23 -3.89 6.32
CA ARG A 21 13.40 -3.14 6.79
C ARG A 21 14.68 -3.71 6.17
N GLY A 22 15.49 -2.85 5.55
CA GLY A 22 16.75 -3.27 4.93
C GLY A 22 16.61 -4.13 3.67
N THR A 23 15.39 -4.30 3.12
CA THR A 23 15.16 -4.98 1.83
C THR A 23 14.83 -3.96 0.75
N PRO A 24 15.82 -3.54 -0.08
CA PRO A 24 15.57 -2.62 -1.18
C PRO A 24 14.50 -3.15 -2.13
N GLY A 25 13.68 -2.23 -2.65
CA GLY A 25 12.71 -2.53 -3.70
C GLY A 25 11.31 -2.96 -3.22
N VAL A 26 11.08 -3.16 -1.92
CA VAL A 26 9.72 -3.44 -1.41
C VAL A 26 8.76 -2.29 -1.72
N ALA A 27 9.14 -1.05 -1.41
CA ALA A 27 8.35 0.13 -1.75
C ALA A 27 8.10 0.23 -3.26
N GLY A 28 9.13 -0.04 -4.07
CA GLY A 28 9.03 -0.04 -5.52
C GLY A 28 8.02 -1.06 -6.03
N ARG A 29 7.98 -2.27 -5.45
CA ARG A 29 6.98 -3.30 -5.79
C ARG A 29 5.56 -2.85 -5.44
N VAL A 30 5.35 -2.25 -4.26
CA VAL A 30 4.04 -1.70 -3.88
C VAL A 30 3.55 -0.69 -4.92
N PHE A 31 4.34 0.33 -5.22
CA PHE A 31 3.92 1.39 -6.14
C PHE A 31 3.84 0.93 -7.59
N GLN A 32 4.69 0.00 -8.02
CA GLN A 32 4.60 -0.61 -9.33
C GLN A 32 3.30 -1.41 -9.50
N THR A 33 2.89 -2.18 -8.50
CA THR A 33 1.63 -2.93 -8.53
C THR A 33 0.43 -1.99 -8.63
N LEU A 34 0.37 -0.95 -7.80
CA LEU A 34 -0.71 0.04 -7.86
C LEU A 34 -0.76 0.77 -9.22
N GLY A 35 0.41 1.12 -9.76
CA GLY A 35 0.51 1.74 -11.08
C GLY A 35 0.06 0.83 -12.22
N ARG A 36 0.35 -0.48 -12.15
CA ARG A 36 -0.13 -1.47 -13.15
C ARG A 36 -1.65 -1.64 -13.11
N GLU A 37 -2.23 -1.55 -11.91
CA GLU A 37 -3.69 -1.51 -11.73
C GLU A 37 -4.29 -0.13 -12.09
N GLY A 38 -3.48 0.88 -12.42
CA GLY A 38 -4.00 2.23 -12.68
C GLY A 38 -4.72 2.83 -11.48
N ILE A 39 -4.28 2.49 -10.26
CA ILE A 39 -4.83 3.00 -9.00
C ILE A 39 -4.09 4.28 -8.63
N ASN A 40 -4.84 5.34 -8.33
CA ASN A 40 -4.25 6.63 -8.01
C ASN A 40 -3.90 6.74 -6.52
N ILE A 41 -2.68 7.16 -6.21
CA ILE A 41 -2.21 7.34 -4.83
C ILE A 41 -2.29 8.81 -4.46
N LEU A 42 -2.99 9.12 -3.38
CA LEU A 42 -3.28 10.48 -2.93
C LEU A 42 -2.28 10.98 -1.89
N ALA A 43 -1.81 10.08 -1.05
CA ALA A 43 -0.79 10.36 -0.05
C ALA A 43 0.00 9.09 0.26
N ILE A 44 1.25 9.28 0.66
CA ILE A 44 2.17 8.21 1.08
C ILE A 44 2.73 8.60 2.44
N ALA A 45 2.73 7.66 3.37
CA ALA A 45 3.33 7.78 4.68
C ALA A 45 4.21 6.55 4.95
N GLN A 46 5.46 6.79 5.35
CA GLN A 46 6.45 5.75 5.59
C GLN A 46 7.18 6.09 6.89
N GLY A 47 7.12 5.18 7.87
CA GLY A 47 7.68 5.41 9.21
C GLY A 47 9.16 5.06 9.30
N SER A 48 9.91 5.71 10.19
CA SER A 48 11.37 5.52 10.35
C SER A 48 11.82 4.09 10.69
N SER A 49 10.92 3.21 11.12
CA SER A 49 11.23 1.79 11.35
C SER A 49 11.37 0.98 10.06
N GLU A 50 10.92 1.52 8.90
CA GLU A 50 10.89 0.84 7.60
C GLU A 50 10.05 -0.46 7.56
N LEU A 51 9.26 -0.71 8.61
CA LEU A 51 8.42 -1.90 8.72
C LEU A 51 7.03 -1.73 8.08
N ASN A 52 6.68 -0.50 7.68
CA ASN A 52 5.37 -0.13 7.17
C ASN A 52 5.51 0.90 6.04
N ILE A 53 4.73 0.68 4.98
CA ILE A 53 4.36 1.70 4.00
C ILE A 53 2.85 1.82 4.02
N SER A 54 2.35 3.02 4.30
CA SER A 54 0.94 3.37 4.25
C SER A 54 0.68 4.32 3.10
N PHE A 55 -0.44 4.16 2.42
CA PHE A 55 -0.83 5.04 1.33
C PHE A 55 -2.35 5.22 1.29
N VAL A 56 -2.78 6.34 0.73
CA VAL A 56 -4.20 6.74 0.65
C VAL A 56 -4.69 6.60 -0.78
N VAL A 57 -5.84 5.94 -0.95
CA VAL A 57 -6.53 5.75 -2.23
C VAL A 57 -8.01 6.14 -2.11
N ALA A 58 -8.74 6.21 -3.22
CA ALA A 58 -10.19 6.30 -3.14
C ALA A 58 -10.77 4.98 -2.61
N GLU A 59 -11.81 5.03 -1.78
CA GLU A 59 -12.44 3.82 -1.21
C GLU A 59 -12.81 2.73 -2.24
N PRO A 60 -13.37 3.06 -3.42
CA PRO A 60 -13.68 2.04 -4.43
C PRO A 60 -12.45 1.29 -4.96
N GLU A 61 -11.25 1.89 -4.89
CA GLU A 61 -10.02 1.29 -5.38
C GLU A 61 -9.49 0.19 -4.44
N ILE A 62 -9.94 0.12 -3.17
CA ILE A 62 -9.53 -0.90 -2.20
C ILE A 62 -9.75 -2.32 -2.75
N ALA A 63 -10.90 -2.54 -3.40
CA ALA A 63 -11.28 -3.84 -3.96
C ALA A 63 -10.30 -4.34 -5.03
N ARG A 64 -9.51 -3.44 -5.62
CA ARG A 64 -8.45 -3.76 -6.59
C ARG A 64 -7.06 -3.73 -5.95
N ALA A 65 -6.79 -2.73 -5.12
CA ALA A 65 -5.51 -2.53 -4.47
C ALA A 65 -5.10 -3.70 -3.58
N VAL A 66 -6.01 -4.16 -2.70
CA VAL A 66 -5.69 -5.19 -1.70
C VAL A 66 -5.40 -6.55 -2.34
N PRO A 67 -6.24 -7.10 -3.24
CA PRO A 67 -5.94 -8.37 -3.90
C PRO A 67 -4.66 -8.30 -4.75
N ALA A 68 -4.43 -7.21 -5.49
CA ALA A 68 -3.23 -7.04 -6.32
C ALA A 68 -1.94 -7.04 -5.49
N LEU A 69 -1.97 -6.39 -4.31
CA LEU A 69 -0.85 -6.40 -3.38
C LEU A 69 -0.66 -7.78 -2.74
N HIS A 70 -1.73 -8.46 -2.32
CA HIS A 70 -1.63 -9.84 -1.81
C HIS A 70 -0.98 -10.78 -2.84
N GLN A 71 -1.39 -10.69 -4.12
CA GLN A 71 -0.78 -11.49 -5.20
C GLN A 71 0.69 -11.13 -5.42
N THR A 72 1.02 -9.83 -5.43
CA THR A 72 2.42 -9.36 -5.62
C THR A 72 3.35 -9.90 -4.54
N PHE A 73 2.88 -9.96 -3.29
CA PHE A 73 3.66 -10.45 -2.16
C PHE A 73 3.42 -11.94 -1.84
N LYS A 74 2.61 -12.64 -2.65
CA LYS A 74 2.23 -14.06 -2.47
C LYS A 74 1.70 -14.36 -1.06
N LEU A 75 1.00 -13.40 -0.46
CA LEU A 75 0.40 -13.52 0.86
C LEU A 75 -0.86 -14.39 0.73
N GLY A 76 -0.73 -15.70 0.96
CA GLY A 76 -1.82 -16.66 0.82
C GLY A 76 -1.39 -18.06 0.39
N ASP A 77 -0.21 -18.21 -0.21
CA ASP A 77 0.39 -19.52 -0.48
C ASP A 77 1.23 -19.96 0.71
N SER A 78 0.61 -20.69 1.62
CA SER A 78 1.36 -21.62 2.46
C SER A 78 1.92 -22.72 1.55
N PRO A 79 3.24 -23.00 1.53
CA PRO A 79 3.73 -24.24 0.95
C PRO A 79 3.33 -25.37 1.91
N GLY A 80 2.13 -25.95 1.74
CA GLY A 80 1.69 -27.07 2.56
C GLY A 80 0.19 -27.20 2.81
N SER A 81 -0.63 -27.16 1.76
CA SER A 81 -1.96 -27.81 1.77
C SER A 81 -2.09 -28.68 0.54
#